data_AF-A0A3Q1GVA1-F1
#
_entry.id   AF-A0A3Q1GVA1-F1
#
_cell.length_a   1.000
_cell.length_b   1.000
_cell.length_c   1.000
_cell.angle_alpha   90.00
_cell.angle_beta   90.00
_cell.angle_gamma   90.00
#
_symmetry.space_group_name_H-M   'P 1'
#
loop_
_entity.id
_entity.type
_entity.pdbx_description
1 polymer ?
#
loop_
_entity_poly.entity_id
_entity_poly.type
_entity_poly.pdbx_seq_one_letter_code
_entity_poly.pdbx_strand_id
1 'polypeptide(L)'
;MEMFEEQFKTRAQGNPTDLSKVKTKTTQKAPSKTSLIDANKAKNLAITLRKGGMNPSNICTAIETYDQQSLSLDFLELLEPFIPSDFEMKLLKNYEKEGRPLEELTLEDQFVLRFGKIPRLNQRINTLTFMGNFPETVKRLQPQLNSIIAASMSIKSSAKLKKILEIVLAFGNYMNSSKRGAAYGFRLQSLDLLLETKSTDRSQTLLHFITNIIQEKYSDLANFHTELHFVDKAAVVSLDSILQDIRSLERGMEMTKKEFLVQDDSPVLKEFIKTNSEQLESLVKDSKTAQEAYGSVVEYFGENPKTTQPSMFFPLFARFVKAYKTAQQEIEHKKKMELESREAKESPSPNRAGSQKGPMMPKMPQMDLIAELKKRQVRPPVREGKDGALEDIITDLRNTPYRRTDGRRPAQRQDT
;
A
#
# COMPACT_ATOMS: atom_id res chain seq x y z
N MET A 1 -7.23 36.01 45.85
CA MET A 1 -7.08 34.74 46.59
C MET A 1 -8.43 34.06 46.76
N GLU A 2 -9.47 34.78 47.19
CA GLU A 2 -10.84 34.24 47.34
C GLU A 2 -11.46 33.66 46.05
N MET A 3 -11.33 34.33 44.90
CA MET A 3 -11.81 33.77 43.61
C MET A 3 -11.13 32.44 43.23
N PHE A 4 -9.88 32.23 43.65
CA PHE A 4 -9.14 31.01 43.32
C PHE A 4 -9.60 29.84 44.21
N GLU A 5 -9.86 30.11 45.49
CA GLU A 5 -10.45 29.11 46.41
C GLU A 5 -11.87 28.69 46.01
N GLU A 6 -12.66 29.59 45.43
CA GLU A 6 -14.02 29.28 44.99
C GLU A 6 -14.05 28.41 43.73
N GLN A 7 -13.09 28.62 42.80
CA GLN A 7 -13.01 27.88 41.54
C GLN A 7 -12.29 26.53 41.65
N PHE A 8 -11.41 26.33 42.64
CA PHE A 8 -10.58 25.13 42.77
C PHE A 8 -10.83 24.32 44.06
N LYS A 9 -11.96 24.55 44.74
CA LYS A 9 -12.30 23.81 45.96
C LYS A 9 -12.54 22.32 45.69
N THR A 10 -11.79 21.47 46.37
CA THR A 10 -11.99 20.00 46.31
C THR A 10 -12.95 19.55 47.41
N ARG A 11 -13.71 18.47 47.18
CA ARG A 11 -14.75 17.93 48.10
C ARG A 11 -14.26 17.53 49.50
N ALA A 12 -12.95 17.59 49.77
CA ALA A 12 -12.36 17.26 51.07
C ALA A 12 -12.31 18.45 52.05
N GLN A 13 -12.62 19.67 51.61
CA GLN A 13 -12.62 20.86 52.47
C GLN A 13 -14.06 21.40 52.67
N GLY A 14 -14.83 20.71 53.51
CA GLY A 14 -16.11 21.20 54.02
C GLY A 14 -15.92 22.17 55.19
N ASN A 15 -16.87 23.09 55.39
CA ASN A 15 -16.90 24.00 56.54
C ASN A 15 -17.01 23.22 57.87
N PRO A 16 -16.38 23.69 58.97
CA PRO A 16 -16.58 23.09 60.27
C PRO A 16 -18.03 23.33 60.70
N THR A 17 -18.85 22.28 60.64
CA THR A 17 -20.24 22.34 61.08
C THR A 17 -20.34 21.84 62.52
N ASP A 18 -21.00 22.67 63.31
CA ASP A 18 -21.40 22.58 64.71
C ASP A 18 -21.80 21.16 65.17
N LEU A 19 -21.16 20.68 66.25
CA LEU A 19 -21.24 19.33 66.83
C LEU A 19 -22.56 19.03 67.59
N SER A 20 -23.63 19.79 67.40
CA SER A 20 -24.82 19.75 68.27
C SER A 20 -26.10 19.13 67.67
N LYS A 21 -26.02 18.41 66.55
CA LYS A 21 -27.16 17.61 66.04
C LYS A 21 -26.74 16.21 65.56
N VAL A 22 -26.38 15.35 66.51
CA VAL A 22 -26.40 13.90 66.31
C VAL A 22 -27.86 13.44 66.23
N LYS A 23 -28.48 13.62 65.06
CA LYS A 23 -29.55 12.72 64.63
C LYS A 23 -28.85 11.51 64.01
N THR A 24 -28.90 10.40 64.73
CA THR A 24 -28.64 9.06 64.23
C THR A 24 -29.46 8.83 62.95
N LYS A 25 -28.88 9.17 61.80
CA LYS A 25 -29.27 8.55 60.53
C LYS A 25 -28.71 7.14 60.58
N THR A 26 -29.54 6.22 61.05
CA THR A 26 -29.46 4.82 60.67
C THR A 26 -29.31 4.76 59.16
N THR A 27 -28.10 4.48 58.70
CA THR A 27 -27.88 3.95 57.36
C THR A 27 -28.71 2.67 57.31
N GLN A 28 -29.88 2.74 56.68
CA GLN A 28 -30.51 1.53 56.17
C GLN A 28 -29.47 0.90 55.24
N LYS A 29 -28.80 -0.15 55.72
CA LYS A 29 -28.02 -1.04 54.88
C LYS A 29 -28.98 -1.46 53.77
N ALA A 30 -28.73 -1.01 52.54
CA ALA A 30 -29.37 -1.61 51.38
C ALA A 30 -29.20 -3.13 51.51
N PRO A 31 -30.26 -3.93 51.25
CA PRO A 31 -30.14 -5.38 51.32
C PRO A 31 -28.93 -5.81 50.48
N SER A 32 -28.03 -6.59 51.09
CA SER A 32 -26.82 -7.07 50.42
C SER A 32 -27.26 -7.91 49.23
N LYS A 33 -27.15 -7.35 48.03
CA LYS A 33 -27.43 -8.09 46.80
C LYS A 33 -26.49 -9.28 46.71
N THR A 34 -27.05 -10.42 46.34
CA THR A 34 -26.31 -11.68 46.16
C THR A 34 -25.62 -11.66 44.80
N SER A 35 -24.31 -11.92 44.78
CA SER A 35 -23.51 -12.06 43.55
C SER A 35 -23.19 -13.53 43.32
N LEU A 36 -23.44 -14.03 42.11
CA LEU A 36 -23.20 -15.44 41.77
C LEU A 36 -22.06 -15.61 40.76
N ILE A 37 -21.84 -14.61 39.90
CA ILE A 37 -20.68 -14.55 39.01
C ILE A 37 -19.43 -14.03 39.75
N ASP A 38 -18.26 -14.29 39.17
CA ASP A 38 -16.97 -13.82 39.70
C ASP A 38 -16.94 -12.30 39.87
N ALA A 39 -16.37 -11.83 40.98
CA ALA A 39 -16.37 -10.41 41.34
C ALA A 39 -15.60 -9.53 40.34
N ASN A 40 -14.51 -10.04 39.74
CA ASN A 40 -13.77 -9.29 38.73
C ASN A 40 -14.55 -9.24 37.41
N LYS A 41 -15.18 -10.35 37.02
CA LYS A 41 -16.06 -10.40 35.84
C LYS A 41 -17.25 -9.46 35.99
N ALA A 42 -17.93 -9.44 37.15
CA ALA A 42 -19.00 -8.51 37.45
C ALA A 42 -18.55 -7.04 37.35
N LYS A 43 -17.41 -6.70 37.97
CA LYS A 43 -16.85 -5.35 37.90
C LYS A 43 -16.55 -4.92 36.47
N ASN A 44 -15.90 -5.79 35.69
CA ASN A 44 -15.57 -5.50 34.28
C ASN A 44 -16.83 -5.36 33.44
N LEU A 45 -17.84 -6.18 33.68
CA LEU A 45 -19.14 -6.10 33.01
C LEU A 45 -19.84 -4.77 33.30
N ALA A 46 -19.87 -4.34 34.57
CA ALA A 46 -20.45 -3.05 34.97
C ALA A 46 -19.79 -1.88 34.24
N ILE A 47 -18.46 -1.91 34.07
CA ILE A 47 -17.71 -0.89 33.31
C ILE A 47 -18.11 -0.94 31.83
N THR A 48 -18.17 -2.12 31.22
CA THR A 48 -18.56 -2.30 29.83
C THR A 48 -19.98 -1.80 29.56
N LEU A 49 -20.96 -2.20 30.39
CA LEU A 49 -22.35 -1.75 30.28
C LEU A 49 -22.46 -0.22 30.44
N ARG A 50 -21.70 0.38 31.36
CA ARG A 50 -21.65 1.84 31.53
C ARG A 50 -21.08 2.54 30.29
N LYS A 51 -20.06 1.95 29.65
CA LYS A 51 -19.50 2.47 28.39
C LYS A 51 -20.50 2.38 27.24
N GLY A 52 -21.31 1.32 27.19
CA GLY A 52 -22.36 1.14 26.19
C GLY A 52 -23.53 2.11 26.33
N GLY A 53 -23.79 2.64 27.54
CA GLY A 53 -24.82 3.65 27.79
C GLY A 53 -26.27 3.20 27.52
N MET A 54 -26.46 1.91 27.20
CA MET A 54 -27.75 1.32 26.87
C MET A 54 -28.31 0.51 28.04
N ASN A 55 -29.64 0.45 28.11
CA ASN A 55 -30.30 -0.41 29.07
C ASN A 55 -29.95 -1.89 28.77
N PRO A 56 -29.54 -2.69 29.76
CA PRO A 56 -29.34 -4.15 29.67
C PRO A 56 -30.42 -4.90 28.86
N SER A 57 -31.68 -4.49 29.00
CA SER A 57 -32.82 -5.03 28.25
C SER A 57 -32.70 -4.78 26.74
N ASN A 58 -32.36 -3.55 26.37
CA ASN A 58 -32.26 -3.13 24.97
C ASN A 58 -31.08 -3.79 24.28
N ILE A 59 -29.97 -4.03 25.00
CA ILE A 59 -28.83 -4.79 24.48
C ILE A 59 -29.25 -6.21 24.08
N CYS A 60 -29.99 -6.90 24.95
CA CYS A 60 -30.46 -8.25 24.66
C CYS A 60 -31.40 -8.26 23.44
N THR A 61 -32.36 -7.33 23.41
CA THR A 61 -33.29 -7.20 22.29
C THR A 61 -32.58 -6.88 20.98
N ALA A 62 -31.61 -5.97 20.98
CA ALA A 62 -30.85 -5.63 19.78
C ALA A 62 -30.04 -6.83 19.22
N ILE A 63 -29.54 -7.72 20.09
CA ILE A 63 -28.89 -8.98 19.66
C ILE A 63 -29.92 -9.99 19.12
N GLU A 64 -31.11 -10.06 19.73
CA GLU A 64 -32.20 -10.93 19.27
C GLU A 64 -32.74 -10.50 17.91
N THR A 65 -32.77 -9.20 17.62
CA THR A 65 -33.32 -8.63 16.37
C THR A 65 -32.26 -8.31 15.31
N TYR A 66 -30.98 -8.56 15.60
CA TYR A 66 -29.84 -8.21 14.73
C TYR A 66 -29.76 -6.70 14.41
N ASP A 67 -30.07 -5.84 15.38
CA ASP A 67 -30.04 -4.39 15.19
C ASP A 67 -28.61 -3.83 15.23
N GLN A 68 -28.07 -3.59 14.04
CA GLN A 68 -26.75 -2.98 13.83
C GLN A 68 -26.68 -1.48 14.13
N GLN A 69 -27.81 -0.78 14.16
CA GLN A 69 -27.81 0.67 14.41
C GLN A 69 -27.68 0.95 15.90
N SER A 70 -28.31 0.11 16.73
CA SER A 70 -28.24 0.24 18.18
C SER A 70 -26.93 -0.29 18.77
N LEU A 71 -26.31 -1.32 18.15
CA LEU A 71 -25.10 -1.97 18.67
C LEU A 71 -23.89 -1.73 17.76
N SER A 72 -22.92 -0.95 18.24
CA SER A 72 -21.64 -0.77 17.53
C SER A 72 -20.77 -2.04 17.61
N LEU A 73 -19.93 -2.24 16.59
CA LEU A 73 -18.99 -3.36 16.52
C LEU A 73 -18.03 -3.39 17.71
N ASP A 74 -17.44 -2.25 18.07
CA ASP A 74 -16.56 -2.12 19.24
C ASP A 74 -17.26 -2.55 20.53
N PHE A 75 -18.56 -2.28 20.65
CA PHE A 75 -19.32 -2.67 21.84
C PHE A 75 -19.65 -4.17 21.83
N LEU A 76 -19.93 -4.76 20.67
CA LEU A 76 -20.12 -6.20 20.53
C LEU A 76 -18.86 -6.99 20.88
N GLU A 77 -17.69 -6.53 20.43
CA GLU A 77 -16.40 -7.13 20.79
C GLU A 77 -16.14 -7.05 22.31
N LEU A 78 -16.52 -5.94 22.95
CA LEU A 78 -16.43 -5.81 24.40
C LEU A 78 -17.43 -6.69 25.16
N LEU A 79 -18.55 -7.08 24.55
CA LEU A 79 -19.57 -7.94 25.17
C LEU A 79 -19.22 -9.43 25.06
N GLU A 80 -18.47 -9.84 24.03
CA GLU A 80 -18.13 -11.24 23.76
C GLU A 80 -17.48 -11.97 24.96
N PRO A 81 -16.53 -11.39 25.71
CA PRO A 81 -15.95 -12.03 26.90
C PRO A 81 -16.94 -12.28 28.05
N PHE A 82 -18.11 -11.62 28.01
CA PHE A 82 -19.15 -11.75 29.03
C PHE A 82 -20.22 -12.78 28.67
N ILE A 83 -20.08 -13.49 27.55
CA ILE A 83 -20.91 -14.65 27.26
C ILE A 83 -20.76 -15.65 28.42
N PRO A 84 -21.86 -16.03 29.09
CA PRO A 84 -21.77 -16.88 30.26
C PRO A 84 -21.36 -18.30 29.88
N SER A 85 -20.47 -18.86 30.68
CA SER A 85 -20.11 -20.27 30.61
C SER A 85 -21.29 -21.16 31.03
N ASP A 86 -21.25 -22.43 30.64
CA ASP A 86 -22.27 -23.41 31.03
C ASP A 86 -22.38 -23.55 32.56
N PHE A 87 -21.28 -23.37 33.28
CA PHE A 87 -21.25 -23.38 34.74
C PHE A 87 -22.00 -22.18 35.34
N GLU A 88 -21.68 -20.97 34.89
CA GLU A 88 -22.36 -19.74 35.33
C GLU A 88 -23.85 -19.79 34.99
N MET A 89 -24.21 -20.26 33.80
CA MET A 89 -25.63 -20.43 33.43
C MET A 89 -26.36 -21.45 34.29
N LYS A 90 -25.72 -22.56 34.68
CA LYS A 90 -26.32 -23.53 35.60
C LYS A 90 -26.56 -22.90 36.98
N LEU A 91 -25.59 -22.17 37.50
CA LEU A 91 -25.71 -21.51 38.81
C LEU A 91 -26.87 -20.51 38.83
N LEU A 92 -26.93 -19.63 37.82
CA LEU A 92 -27.98 -18.62 37.70
C LEU A 92 -29.37 -19.25 37.46
N LYS A 93 -29.46 -20.30 36.63
CA LYS A 93 -30.72 -21.02 36.40
C LYS A 93 -31.19 -21.78 37.64
N ASN A 94 -30.30 -22.32 38.46
CA ASN A 94 -30.67 -23.00 39.69
C ASN A 94 -31.20 -22.00 40.72
N TYR A 95 -30.56 -20.84 40.86
CA TYR A 95 -31.06 -19.74 41.70
C TYR A 95 -32.49 -19.33 41.32
N GLU A 96 -32.77 -19.19 40.02
CA GLU A 96 -34.12 -18.90 39.51
C GLU A 96 -35.11 -20.04 39.79
N LYS A 97 -34.71 -21.31 39.60
CA LYS A 97 -35.55 -22.48 39.85
C LYS A 97 -35.92 -22.68 41.32
N GLU A 98 -35.05 -22.26 42.24
CA GLU A 98 -35.29 -22.28 43.68
C GLU A 98 -36.34 -21.26 44.13
N GLY A 99 -36.90 -20.46 43.20
CA GLY A 99 -37.95 -19.48 43.49
C GLY A 99 -37.45 -18.25 44.23
N ARG A 100 -36.13 -18.01 44.23
CA ARG A 100 -35.52 -16.85 44.88
C ARG A 100 -35.79 -15.58 44.06
N PRO A 101 -36.07 -14.43 44.71
CA PRO A 101 -36.34 -13.19 44.00
C PRO A 101 -35.13 -12.75 43.16
N LEU A 102 -35.32 -12.51 41.86
CA LEU A 102 -34.24 -12.05 40.98
C LEU A 102 -33.78 -10.63 41.33
N GLU A 103 -34.60 -9.86 42.04
CA GLU A 103 -34.29 -8.53 42.55
C GLU A 103 -33.18 -8.54 43.62
N GLU A 104 -32.97 -9.69 44.28
CA GLU A 104 -31.90 -9.89 45.23
C GLU A 104 -30.53 -10.09 44.55
N LEU A 105 -30.49 -10.39 43.25
CA LEU A 105 -29.25 -10.49 42.49
C LEU A 105 -28.65 -9.11 42.16
N THR A 106 -27.34 -9.06 41.96
CA THR A 106 -26.68 -7.86 41.40
C THR A 106 -27.21 -7.55 39.99
N LEU A 107 -27.08 -6.31 39.54
CA LEU A 107 -27.54 -5.92 38.20
C LEU A 107 -26.77 -6.67 37.11
N GLU A 108 -25.51 -6.99 37.40
CA GLU A 108 -24.60 -7.74 36.56
C GLU A 108 -25.06 -9.20 36.44
N ASP A 109 -25.38 -9.87 37.54
CA ASP A 109 -25.95 -11.24 37.52
C ASP A 109 -27.30 -11.29 36.77
N GLN A 110 -28.16 -10.29 36.99
CA GLN A 110 -29.43 -10.18 36.27
C GLN A 110 -29.21 -10.03 34.76
N PHE A 111 -28.23 -9.20 34.35
CA PHE A 111 -27.86 -9.09 32.94
C PHE A 111 -27.31 -10.39 32.39
N VAL A 112 -26.36 -11.05 33.08
CA VAL A 112 -25.75 -12.30 32.60
C VAL A 112 -26.80 -13.41 32.45
N LEU A 113 -27.74 -13.52 33.39
CA LEU A 113 -28.86 -14.46 33.30
C LEU A 113 -29.71 -14.20 32.06
N ARG A 114 -30.08 -12.94 31.80
CA ARG A 114 -30.88 -12.57 30.63
C ARG A 114 -30.10 -12.76 29.32
N PHE A 115 -28.86 -12.33 29.31
CA PHE A 115 -27.94 -12.45 28.18
C PHE A 115 -27.77 -13.91 27.77
N GLY A 116 -27.47 -14.80 28.72
CA GLY A 116 -27.33 -16.23 28.46
C GLY A 116 -28.64 -17.00 28.19
N LYS A 117 -29.80 -16.38 28.38
CA LYS A 117 -31.09 -16.93 27.93
C LYS A 117 -31.35 -16.72 26.44
N ILE A 118 -30.59 -15.83 25.79
CA ILE A 118 -30.70 -15.60 24.35
C ILE A 118 -30.33 -16.89 23.60
N PRO A 119 -31.24 -17.43 22.76
CA PRO A 119 -30.96 -18.65 22.01
C PRO A 119 -29.83 -18.40 21.02
N ARG A 120 -28.85 -19.32 20.97
CA ARG A 120 -27.70 -19.25 20.06
C ARG A 120 -26.91 -17.93 20.19
N LEU A 121 -26.76 -17.42 21.42
CA LEU A 121 -26.10 -16.14 21.71
C LEU A 121 -24.75 -15.97 20.99
N ASN A 122 -23.87 -16.96 21.10
CA ASN A 122 -22.56 -16.94 20.42
C ASN A 122 -22.71 -16.73 18.90
N GLN A 123 -23.62 -17.48 18.26
CA GLN A 123 -23.84 -17.39 16.82
C GLN A 123 -24.47 -16.05 16.43
N ARG A 124 -25.39 -15.52 17.23
CA ARG A 124 -26.00 -14.20 17.02
C ARG A 124 -24.97 -13.08 17.07
N ILE A 125 -24.11 -13.06 18.10
CA ILE A 125 -23.03 -12.06 18.23
C ILE A 125 -22.08 -12.18 17.04
N ASN A 126 -21.60 -13.39 16.72
CA ASN A 126 -20.70 -13.60 15.59
C ASN A 126 -21.30 -13.16 14.26
N THR A 127 -22.59 -13.43 14.04
CA THR A 127 -23.31 -13.03 12.83
C THR A 127 -23.46 -11.52 12.78
N LEU A 128 -23.85 -10.87 13.88
CA LEU A 128 -24.00 -9.42 13.95
C LEU A 128 -22.66 -8.69 13.71
N THR A 129 -21.59 -9.18 14.34
CA THR A 129 -20.21 -8.69 14.13
C THR A 129 -19.78 -8.86 12.67
N PHE A 130 -20.05 -10.01 12.05
CA PHE A 130 -19.76 -10.24 10.64
C PHE A 130 -20.53 -9.27 9.74
N MET A 131 -21.84 -9.15 9.94
CA MET A 131 -22.68 -8.29 9.13
C MET A 131 -22.22 -6.82 9.20
N GLY A 132 -21.74 -6.36 10.37
CA GLY A 132 -21.29 -4.97 10.52
C GLY A 132 -19.92 -4.73 9.89
N ASN A 133 -19.04 -5.73 9.92
CA ASN A 133 -17.70 -5.65 9.31
C ASN A 133 -17.71 -5.84 7.79
N PHE A 134 -18.73 -6.51 7.24
CA PHE A 134 -18.78 -6.89 5.83
C PHE A 134 -18.61 -5.68 4.88
N PRO A 135 -19.38 -4.57 4.98
CA PRO A 135 -19.29 -3.48 4.02
C PRO A 135 -17.92 -2.81 4.00
N GLU A 136 -17.33 -2.56 5.17
CA GLU A 136 -16.02 -1.94 5.28
C GLU A 136 -14.90 -2.88 4.78
N THR A 137 -15.04 -4.19 5.02
CA THR A 137 -14.10 -5.18 4.49
C THR A 137 -14.15 -5.20 2.96
N VAL A 138 -15.34 -5.27 2.35
CA VAL A 138 -15.49 -5.24 0.88
C VAL A 138 -14.92 -3.95 0.29
N LYS A 139 -15.27 -2.80 0.88
CA LYS A 139 -14.78 -1.47 0.47
C LYS A 139 -13.26 -1.34 0.55
N ARG A 140 -12.62 -2.03 1.48
CA ARG A 140 -11.15 -2.09 1.61
C ARG A 140 -10.51 -3.04 0.60
N LEU A 141 -11.12 -4.19 0.31
CA LEU A 141 -10.54 -5.22 -0.55
C LEU A 141 -10.68 -4.91 -2.05
N GLN A 142 -11.85 -4.41 -2.47
CA GLN A 142 -12.15 -4.12 -3.88
C GLN A 142 -11.10 -3.23 -4.58
N PRO A 143 -10.67 -2.07 -4.03
CA PRO A 143 -9.69 -1.22 -4.71
C PRO A 143 -8.30 -1.88 -4.81
N GLN A 144 -7.96 -2.77 -3.89
CA GLN A 144 -6.69 -3.50 -3.93
C GLN A 144 -6.69 -4.55 -5.05
N LEU A 145 -7.78 -5.31 -5.19
CA LEU A 145 -7.97 -6.23 -6.33
C LEU A 145 -7.92 -5.49 -7.67
N ASN A 146 -8.66 -4.38 -7.78
CA ASN A 146 -8.68 -3.56 -8.99
C ASN A 146 -7.27 -3.03 -9.33
N SER A 147 -6.48 -2.65 -8.33
CA SER A 147 -5.10 -2.20 -8.54
C SER A 147 -4.20 -3.31 -9.08
N ILE A 148 -4.31 -4.53 -8.55
CA ILE A 148 -3.56 -5.70 -9.05
C ILE A 148 -3.96 -6.03 -10.48
N ILE A 149 -5.27 -6.08 -10.77
CA ILE A 149 -5.79 -6.37 -12.12
C ILE A 149 -5.30 -5.32 -13.11
N ALA A 150 -5.52 -4.04 -12.82
CA ALA A 150 -5.16 -2.94 -13.71
C ALA A 150 -3.64 -2.86 -13.93
N ALA A 151 -2.84 -3.00 -12.88
CA ALA A 151 -1.38 -3.00 -13.01
C ALA A 151 -0.89 -4.20 -13.83
N SER A 152 -1.39 -5.41 -13.55
CA SER A 152 -0.98 -6.63 -14.25
C SER A 152 -1.33 -6.56 -15.74
N MET A 153 -2.57 -6.18 -16.06
CA MET A 153 -3.02 -6.05 -17.45
C MET A 153 -2.26 -4.95 -18.19
N SER A 154 -2.12 -3.77 -17.58
CA SER A 154 -1.48 -2.63 -18.23
C SER A 154 0.01 -2.85 -18.52
N ILE A 155 0.75 -3.47 -17.59
CA ILE A 155 2.15 -3.87 -17.82
C ILE A 155 2.23 -4.89 -18.96
N LYS A 156 1.38 -5.93 -18.92
CA LYS A 156 1.42 -7.01 -19.91
C LYS A 156 1.05 -6.55 -21.32
N SER A 157 0.08 -5.65 -21.45
CA SER A 157 -0.41 -5.16 -22.74
C SER A 157 0.35 -3.96 -23.30
N SER A 158 1.25 -3.33 -22.53
CA SER A 158 1.98 -2.15 -22.99
C SER A 158 2.97 -2.50 -24.10
N ALA A 159 2.61 -2.12 -25.33
CA ALA A 159 3.47 -2.26 -26.50
C ALA A 159 4.70 -1.36 -26.38
N LYS A 160 4.54 -0.16 -25.79
CA LYS A 160 5.66 0.76 -25.59
C LYS A 160 6.67 0.21 -24.60
N LEU A 161 6.24 -0.34 -23.46
CA LEU A 161 7.14 -0.99 -22.50
C LEU A 161 7.91 -2.13 -23.16
N LYS A 162 7.23 -2.98 -23.96
CA LYS A 162 7.89 -4.05 -24.71
C LYS A 162 9.01 -3.51 -25.61
N LYS A 163 8.76 -2.42 -26.34
CA LYS A 163 9.77 -1.76 -27.19
C LYS A 163 10.92 -1.15 -26.39
N ILE A 164 10.64 -0.54 -25.23
CA ILE A 164 11.70 -0.07 -24.32
C ILE A 164 12.61 -1.22 -23.87
N LEU A 165 12.04 -2.35 -23.48
CA LEU A 165 12.81 -3.52 -23.06
C LEU A 165 13.62 -4.14 -24.20
N GLU A 166 13.10 -4.08 -25.43
CA GLU A 166 13.83 -4.49 -26.64
C GLU A 166 15.05 -3.59 -26.91
N ILE A 167 14.91 -2.27 -26.76
CA ILE A 167 16.03 -1.32 -26.85
C ILE A 167 17.08 -1.63 -25.76
N VAL A 168 16.65 -1.85 -24.52
CA VAL A 168 17.53 -2.24 -23.41
C VAL A 168 18.28 -3.52 -23.73
N LEU A 169 17.60 -4.54 -24.28
CA LEU A 169 18.22 -5.79 -24.69
C LEU A 169 19.28 -5.57 -25.78
N ALA A 170 18.99 -4.74 -26.78
CA ALA A 170 19.92 -4.44 -27.87
C ALA A 170 21.21 -3.78 -27.35
N PHE A 171 21.09 -2.74 -26.52
CA PHE A 171 22.25 -2.09 -25.90
C PHE A 171 23.01 -3.03 -24.96
N GLY A 172 22.29 -3.82 -24.16
CA GLY A 172 22.88 -4.82 -23.27
C GLY A 172 23.68 -5.87 -24.04
N ASN A 173 23.15 -6.36 -25.17
CA ASN A 173 23.83 -7.31 -26.05
C ASN A 173 25.04 -6.68 -26.73
N TYR A 174 24.92 -5.45 -27.24
CA TYR A 174 26.05 -4.74 -27.83
C TYR A 174 27.22 -4.64 -26.84
N MET A 175 26.95 -4.22 -25.61
CA MET A 175 27.95 -4.09 -24.55
C MET A 175 28.55 -5.44 -24.11
N ASN A 176 27.75 -6.52 -24.07
CA ASN A 176 28.19 -7.83 -23.56
C ASN A 176 28.68 -8.80 -24.65
N SER A 177 28.54 -8.44 -25.93
CA SER A 177 28.85 -9.28 -27.09
C SER A 177 30.26 -9.88 -27.07
N SER A 178 31.23 -9.15 -26.52
CA SER A 178 32.64 -9.55 -26.47
C SER A 178 33.00 -10.56 -25.38
N LYS A 179 32.17 -10.73 -24.32
CA LYS A 179 32.51 -11.57 -23.15
C LYS A 179 31.50 -12.66 -22.84
N ARG A 180 30.21 -12.41 -23.06
CA ARG A 180 29.12 -13.32 -22.67
C ARG A 180 28.25 -13.76 -23.85
N GLY A 181 28.52 -13.25 -25.04
CA GLY A 181 27.70 -13.49 -26.23
C GLY A 181 26.35 -12.75 -26.18
N ALA A 182 25.46 -13.10 -27.11
CA ALA A 182 24.16 -12.45 -27.25
C ALA A 182 23.03 -13.26 -26.58
N ALA A 183 22.19 -12.57 -25.80
CA ALA A 183 21.02 -13.08 -25.09
C ALA A 183 19.71 -12.76 -25.82
N TYR A 184 18.67 -13.56 -25.57
CA TYR A 184 17.31 -13.36 -26.11
C TYR A 184 16.38 -12.58 -25.16
N GLY A 185 16.82 -12.34 -23.93
CA GLY A 185 16.07 -11.66 -22.88
C GLY A 185 16.90 -11.55 -21.61
N PHE A 186 16.38 -10.85 -20.62
CA PHE A 186 17.02 -10.64 -19.32
C PHE A 186 15.98 -10.74 -18.20
N ARG A 187 16.44 -11.01 -16.97
CA ARG A 187 15.60 -11.01 -15.77
C ARG A 187 15.26 -9.58 -15.35
N LEU A 188 14.07 -9.34 -14.82
CA LEU A 188 13.61 -7.98 -14.50
C LEU A 188 14.54 -7.22 -13.55
N GLN A 189 15.24 -7.93 -12.66
CA GLN A 189 16.23 -7.33 -11.76
C GLN A 189 17.38 -6.62 -12.50
N SER A 190 17.65 -6.97 -13.77
CA SER A 190 18.65 -6.27 -14.59
C SER A 190 18.28 -4.81 -14.90
N LEU A 191 17.01 -4.40 -14.73
CA LEU A 191 16.61 -2.99 -14.88
C LEU A 191 17.31 -2.09 -13.85
N ASP A 192 17.58 -2.59 -12.66
CA ASP A 192 18.28 -1.83 -11.61
C ASP A 192 19.73 -1.52 -12.02
N LEU A 193 20.38 -2.42 -12.76
CA LEU A 193 21.76 -2.25 -13.22
C LEU A 193 21.93 -1.11 -14.24
N LEU A 194 20.84 -0.69 -14.91
CA LEU A 194 20.86 0.45 -15.84
C LEU A 194 21.12 1.78 -15.12
N LEU A 195 20.72 1.87 -13.85
CA LEU A 195 20.95 3.03 -13.00
C LEU A 195 22.40 3.05 -12.48
N GLU A 196 22.99 1.88 -12.27
CA GLU A 196 24.34 1.72 -11.70
C GLU A 196 25.44 1.87 -12.75
N THR A 197 25.16 1.49 -13.99
CA THR A 197 26.14 1.52 -15.08
C THR A 197 26.37 2.97 -15.51
N LYS A 198 27.57 3.51 -15.23
CA LYS A 198 27.96 4.88 -15.57
C LYS A 198 28.83 4.95 -16.83
N SER A 199 28.80 6.10 -17.49
CA SER A 199 29.73 6.46 -18.54
C SER A 199 31.18 6.54 -18.02
N THR A 200 32.16 6.52 -18.93
CA THR A 200 33.59 6.55 -18.59
C THR A 200 34.00 7.82 -17.83
N ASP A 201 33.38 8.94 -18.17
CA ASP A 201 33.53 10.24 -17.51
C ASP A 201 32.64 10.41 -16.26
N ARG A 202 31.85 9.38 -15.92
CA ARG A 202 30.87 9.36 -14.82
C ARG A 202 29.83 10.48 -14.87
N SER A 203 29.64 11.13 -16.02
CA SER A 203 28.72 12.25 -16.18
C SER A 203 27.26 11.82 -16.32
N GLN A 204 27.00 10.59 -16.78
CA GLN A 204 25.65 10.05 -16.97
C GLN A 204 25.59 8.54 -16.75
N THR A 205 24.39 8.01 -16.54
CA THR A 205 24.14 6.56 -16.45
C THR A 205 23.71 5.98 -17.81
N LEU A 206 23.73 4.65 -17.95
CA LEU A 206 23.22 3.98 -19.14
C LEU A 206 21.73 4.28 -19.34
N LEU A 207 20.95 4.40 -18.26
CA LEU A 207 19.56 4.82 -18.34
C LEU A 207 19.42 6.23 -18.95
N HIS A 208 20.27 7.19 -18.59
CA HIS A 208 20.27 8.53 -19.20
C HIS A 208 20.54 8.45 -20.71
N PHE A 209 21.55 7.67 -21.09
CA PHE A 209 21.88 7.49 -22.50
C PHE A 209 20.71 6.89 -23.29
N ILE A 210 20.12 5.80 -22.79
CA ILE A 210 18.95 5.16 -23.43
C ILE A 210 17.77 6.12 -23.48
N THR A 211 17.51 6.88 -22.41
CA THR A 211 16.43 7.89 -22.35
C THR A 211 16.63 8.97 -23.40
N ASN A 212 17.86 9.47 -23.59
CA ASN A 212 18.14 10.47 -24.62
C ASN A 212 17.90 9.91 -26.04
N ILE A 213 18.36 8.68 -26.31
CA ILE A 213 18.12 8.00 -27.58
C ILE A 213 16.63 7.81 -27.85
N ILE A 214 15.85 7.42 -26.83
CA ILE A 214 14.40 7.29 -26.95
C ILE A 214 13.77 8.63 -27.31
N GLN A 215 14.14 9.72 -26.64
CA GLN A 215 13.60 11.05 -26.95
C GLN A 215 13.93 11.52 -28.37
N GLU A 216 15.15 11.26 -28.84
CA GLU A 216 15.63 11.75 -30.14
C GLU A 216 15.19 10.89 -31.34
N LYS A 217 15.09 9.56 -31.16
CA LYS A 217 14.85 8.61 -32.25
C LYS A 217 13.51 7.89 -32.16
N TYR A 218 12.90 7.84 -30.98
CA TYR A 218 11.68 7.09 -30.68
C TYR A 218 10.70 7.92 -29.83
N SER A 219 10.37 9.13 -30.28
CA SER A 219 9.53 10.08 -29.54
C SER A 219 8.21 9.47 -29.04
N ASP A 220 7.63 8.54 -29.80
CA ASP A 220 6.36 7.86 -29.47
C ASP A 220 6.45 6.97 -28.23
N LEU A 221 7.67 6.51 -27.89
CA LEU A 221 7.96 5.70 -26.71
C LEU A 221 8.30 6.55 -25.48
N ALA A 222 8.53 7.86 -25.65
CA ALA A 222 8.99 8.73 -24.57
C ALA A 222 8.02 8.77 -23.37
N ASN A 223 6.73 8.56 -23.63
CA ASN A 223 5.66 8.52 -22.64
C ASN A 223 5.15 7.10 -22.33
N PHE A 224 5.94 6.03 -22.52
CA PHE A 224 5.50 4.66 -22.23
C PHE A 224 4.92 4.47 -20.82
N HIS A 225 5.41 5.25 -19.86
CA HIS A 225 4.96 5.21 -18.48
C HIS A 225 3.49 5.60 -18.28
N THR A 226 2.86 6.26 -19.25
CA THR A 226 1.42 6.58 -19.19
C THR A 226 0.55 5.37 -19.49
N GLU A 227 1.09 4.31 -20.11
CA GLU A 227 0.37 3.04 -20.32
C GLU A 227 0.37 2.17 -19.05
N LEU A 228 1.22 2.49 -18.07
CA LEU A 228 1.41 1.71 -16.85
C LEU A 228 0.56 2.29 -15.73
N HIS A 229 -0.54 1.61 -15.40
CA HIS A 229 -1.54 2.11 -14.46
C HIS A 229 -1.46 1.38 -13.12
N PHE A 230 -1.69 2.09 -12.02
CA PHE A 230 -1.83 1.53 -10.67
C PHE A 230 -0.62 0.72 -10.15
N VAL A 231 0.54 0.77 -10.82
CA VAL A 231 1.75 0.01 -10.42
C VAL A 231 2.18 0.32 -8.99
N ASP A 232 2.19 1.60 -8.59
CA ASP A 232 2.56 2.01 -7.23
C ASP A 232 1.57 1.50 -6.17
N LYS A 233 0.27 1.44 -6.49
CA LYS A 233 -0.74 0.92 -5.58
C LYS A 233 -0.66 -0.60 -5.48
N ALA A 234 -0.44 -1.29 -6.61
CA ALA A 234 -0.26 -2.74 -6.66
C ALA A 234 1.01 -3.20 -5.91
N ALA A 235 2.05 -2.36 -5.88
CA ALA A 235 3.32 -2.64 -5.19
C ALA A 235 3.22 -2.77 -3.66
N VAL A 236 2.18 -2.20 -3.03
CA VAL A 236 1.99 -2.28 -1.57
C VAL A 236 0.94 -3.30 -1.16
N VAL A 237 0.32 -3.98 -2.13
CA VAL A 237 -0.78 -4.91 -1.88
C VAL A 237 -0.24 -6.31 -1.56
N SER A 238 -0.78 -6.93 -0.51
CA SER A 238 -0.57 -8.34 -0.19
C SER A 238 -1.73 -9.19 -0.72
N LEU A 239 -1.49 -9.88 -1.83
CA LEU A 239 -2.51 -10.74 -2.44
C LEU A 239 -2.91 -11.90 -1.52
N ASP A 240 -1.97 -12.48 -0.77
CA ASP A 240 -2.25 -13.58 0.16
C ASP A 240 -3.19 -13.15 1.29
N SER A 241 -2.97 -11.94 1.84
CA SER A 241 -3.85 -11.37 2.87
C SER A 241 -5.26 -11.11 2.32
N ILE A 242 -5.37 -10.60 1.09
CA ILE A 242 -6.68 -10.39 0.45
C ILE A 242 -7.42 -11.72 0.29
N LEU A 243 -6.74 -12.77 -0.16
CA LEU A 243 -7.34 -14.09 -0.34
C LEU A 243 -7.80 -14.70 0.98
N GLN A 244 -7.06 -14.46 2.08
CA GLN A 244 -7.48 -14.89 3.41
C GLN A 244 -8.70 -14.13 3.91
N ASP A 245 -8.76 -12.81 3.69
CA ASP A 245 -9.92 -12.00 4.07
C ASP A 245 -11.17 -12.45 3.28
N ILE A 246 -11.04 -12.72 1.97
CA ILE A 246 -12.16 -13.19 1.13
C ILE A 246 -12.67 -14.56 1.60
N ARG A 247 -11.78 -15.52 1.90
CA ARG A 247 -12.20 -16.81 2.48
C ARG A 247 -12.93 -16.64 3.82
N SER A 248 -12.50 -15.66 4.62
CA SER A 248 -13.16 -15.32 5.88
C SER A 248 -14.56 -14.72 5.64
N LEU A 249 -14.72 -13.89 4.60
CA LEU A 249 -16.01 -13.36 4.17
C LEU A 249 -16.95 -14.47 3.67
N GLU A 250 -16.46 -15.39 2.84
CA GLU A 250 -17.21 -16.57 2.38
C GLU A 250 -17.71 -17.41 3.55
N ARG A 251 -16.81 -17.71 4.50
CA ARG A 251 -17.19 -18.45 5.72
C ARG A 251 -18.21 -17.69 6.56
N GLY A 252 -18.03 -16.38 6.76
CA GLY A 252 -18.97 -15.55 7.52
C GLY A 252 -20.35 -15.48 6.87
N MET A 253 -20.41 -15.36 5.55
CA MET A 253 -21.66 -15.36 4.79
C MET A 253 -22.37 -16.71 4.88
N GLU A 254 -21.63 -17.82 4.77
CA GLU A 254 -22.18 -19.16 4.94
C GLU A 254 -22.75 -19.39 6.34
N MET A 255 -22.05 -18.92 7.39
CA MET A 255 -22.56 -18.97 8.76
C MET A 255 -23.83 -18.14 8.94
N THR A 256 -23.89 -16.97 8.30
CA THR A 256 -25.09 -16.09 8.31
C THR A 256 -26.28 -16.77 7.63
N LYS A 257 -26.05 -17.43 6.48
CA LYS A 257 -27.07 -18.23 5.79
C LYS A 257 -27.58 -19.39 6.67
N LYS A 258 -26.68 -20.11 7.34
CA LYS A 258 -27.06 -21.18 8.28
C LYS A 258 -27.86 -20.65 9.48
N GLU A 259 -27.51 -19.49 10.00
CA GLU A 259 -28.26 -18.87 11.09
C GLU A 259 -29.68 -18.47 10.64
N PHE A 260 -29.81 -17.91 9.44
CA PHE A 260 -31.10 -17.59 8.83
C PHE A 260 -31.99 -18.83 8.67
N LEU A 261 -31.44 -19.97 8.23
CA LEU A 261 -32.19 -21.23 8.08
C LEU A 261 -32.72 -21.81 9.40
N VAL A 262 -32.08 -21.50 10.53
CA VAL A 262 -32.52 -22.00 11.83
C VAL A 262 -33.47 -21.03 12.54
N GLN A 263 -33.41 -19.74 12.20
CA GLN A 263 -34.27 -18.70 12.77
C GLN A 263 -35.37 -18.25 11.83
N ASP A 264 -35.91 -19.20 11.05
CA ASP A 264 -36.93 -19.02 10.02
C ASP A 264 -37.81 -17.77 10.30
N ASP A 265 -37.76 -16.79 9.38
CA ASP A 265 -38.40 -15.45 9.45
C ASP A 265 -37.62 -14.22 10.00
N SER A 266 -36.28 -14.22 10.14
CA SER A 266 -35.56 -12.95 10.39
C SER A 266 -35.47 -12.05 9.13
N PRO A 267 -36.16 -10.88 9.07
CA PRO A 267 -36.14 -10.02 7.89
C PRO A 267 -34.77 -9.35 7.68
N VAL A 268 -34.06 -9.06 8.77
CA VAL A 268 -32.75 -8.40 8.74
C VAL A 268 -31.70 -9.31 8.11
N LEU A 269 -31.67 -10.59 8.51
CA LEU A 269 -30.75 -11.57 7.91
C LEU A 269 -31.08 -11.82 6.44
N LYS A 270 -32.37 -11.94 6.10
CA LYS A 270 -32.82 -12.15 4.72
C LYS A 270 -32.37 -11.02 3.79
N GLU A 271 -32.61 -9.77 4.21
CA GLU A 271 -32.23 -8.59 3.43
C GLU A 271 -30.71 -8.45 3.32
N PHE A 272 -29.97 -8.69 4.43
CA PHE A 272 -28.52 -8.69 4.41
C PHE A 272 -27.95 -9.73 3.44
N ILE A 273 -28.41 -10.99 3.52
CA ILE A 273 -27.94 -12.07 2.63
C ILE A 273 -28.24 -11.72 1.19
N LYS A 274 -29.46 -11.26 0.88
CA LYS A 274 -29.87 -10.91 -0.48
C LYS A 274 -29.00 -9.80 -1.07
N THR A 275 -28.79 -8.72 -0.32
CA THR A 275 -28.06 -7.55 -0.81
C THR A 275 -26.55 -7.77 -0.91
N ASN A 276 -25.98 -8.60 -0.03
CA ASN A 276 -24.53 -8.75 0.08
C ASN A 276 -23.98 -10.03 -0.58
N SER A 277 -24.83 -11.03 -0.89
CA SER A 277 -24.35 -12.26 -1.57
C SER A 277 -23.80 -11.95 -2.96
N GLU A 278 -24.49 -11.12 -3.75
CA GLU A 278 -24.02 -10.74 -5.09
C GLU A 278 -22.70 -9.95 -5.03
N GLN A 279 -22.54 -9.08 -4.03
CA GLN A 279 -21.29 -8.34 -3.81
C GLN A 279 -20.13 -9.28 -3.48
N LEU A 280 -20.37 -10.27 -2.63
CA LEU A 280 -19.36 -11.27 -2.29
C LEU A 280 -18.99 -12.14 -3.49
N GLU A 281 -19.97 -12.59 -4.28
CA GLU A 281 -19.73 -13.35 -5.51
C GLU A 281 -18.90 -12.56 -6.51
N SER A 282 -19.21 -11.26 -6.69
CA SER A 282 -18.39 -10.37 -7.52
C SER A 282 -16.97 -10.25 -6.99
N LEU A 283 -16.79 -10.07 -5.67
CA LEU A 283 -15.47 -9.94 -5.05
C LEU A 283 -14.63 -11.22 -5.20
N VAL A 284 -15.24 -12.40 -5.08
CA VAL A 284 -14.60 -13.70 -5.30
C VAL A 284 -14.17 -13.84 -6.76
N LYS A 285 -15.03 -13.45 -7.71
CA LYS A 285 -14.70 -13.45 -9.14
C LYS A 285 -13.55 -12.49 -9.47
N ASP A 286 -13.55 -11.30 -8.91
CA ASP A 286 -12.48 -10.31 -9.08
C ASP A 286 -11.17 -10.82 -8.47
N SER A 287 -11.24 -11.52 -7.34
CA SER A 287 -10.08 -12.16 -6.73
C SER A 287 -9.43 -13.21 -7.62
N LYS A 288 -10.25 -14.09 -8.22
CA LYS A 288 -9.76 -15.07 -9.20
C LYS A 288 -9.15 -14.38 -10.42
N THR A 289 -9.81 -13.34 -10.93
CA THR A 289 -9.30 -12.54 -12.05
C THR A 289 -7.97 -11.87 -11.71
N ALA A 290 -7.81 -11.35 -10.49
CA ALA A 290 -6.56 -10.76 -10.01
C ALA A 290 -5.44 -11.79 -9.91
N GLN A 291 -5.71 -12.99 -9.40
CA GLN A 291 -4.74 -14.09 -9.34
C GLN A 291 -4.29 -14.52 -10.75
N GLU A 292 -5.23 -14.69 -11.68
CA GLU A 292 -4.93 -15.08 -13.07
C GLU A 292 -4.15 -13.99 -13.80
N ALA A 293 -4.58 -12.73 -13.69
CA ALA A 293 -3.89 -11.59 -14.31
C ALA A 293 -2.46 -11.43 -13.74
N TYR A 294 -2.31 -11.54 -12.43
CA TYR A 294 -1.00 -11.48 -11.77
C TYR A 294 -0.10 -12.64 -12.18
N GLY A 295 -0.59 -13.88 -12.10
CA GLY A 295 0.16 -15.06 -12.51
C GLY A 295 0.65 -14.94 -13.95
N SER A 296 -0.23 -14.50 -14.84
CA SER A 296 0.07 -14.36 -16.25
C SER A 296 1.09 -13.26 -16.57
N VAL A 297 1.09 -12.13 -15.85
CA VAL A 297 2.11 -11.08 -16.09
C VAL A 297 3.48 -11.50 -15.52
N VAL A 298 3.51 -12.17 -14.37
CA VAL A 298 4.76 -12.62 -13.75
C VAL A 298 5.45 -13.66 -14.65
N GLU A 299 4.69 -14.64 -15.14
CA GLU A 299 5.19 -15.63 -16.11
C GLU A 299 5.62 -15.00 -17.44
N TYR A 300 4.90 -13.96 -17.91
CA TYR A 300 5.25 -13.25 -19.14
C TYR A 300 6.63 -12.59 -19.09
N PHE A 301 7.05 -12.10 -17.91
CA PHE A 301 8.41 -11.60 -17.68
C PHE A 301 9.39 -12.67 -17.18
N GLY A 302 8.98 -13.95 -17.20
CA GLY A 302 9.80 -15.11 -16.90
C GLY A 302 9.96 -15.42 -15.41
N GLU A 303 9.36 -14.65 -14.51
CA GLU A 303 9.42 -14.88 -13.06
C GLU A 303 8.43 -15.98 -12.64
N ASN A 304 8.57 -16.54 -11.44
CA ASN A 304 7.65 -17.56 -10.92
C ASN A 304 6.60 -16.94 -9.99
N PRO A 305 5.29 -17.01 -10.34
CA PRO A 305 4.22 -16.40 -9.54
C PRO A 305 4.03 -17.02 -8.16
N LYS A 306 4.57 -18.22 -7.92
CA LYS A 306 4.52 -18.87 -6.59
C LYS A 306 5.57 -18.33 -5.62
N THR A 307 6.68 -17.79 -6.13
CA THR A 307 7.79 -17.29 -5.31
C THR A 307 7.89 -15.78 -5.33
N THR A 308 7.30 -15.14 -6.34
CA THR A 308 7.34 -13.70 -6.51
C THR A 308 5.99 -13.12 -6.09
N GLN A 309 6.00 -12.32 -5.03
CA GLN A 309 4.81 -11.60 -4.56
C GLN A 309 4.65 -10.26 -5.30
N PRO A 310 3.42 -9.69 -5.36
CA PRO A 310 3.17 -8.35 -5.91
C PRO A 310 4.12 -7.29 -5.37
N SER A 311 4.40 -7.34 -4.07
CA SER A 311 5.32 -6.47 -3.33
C SER A 311 6.79 -6.58 -3.73
N MET A 312 7.14 -7.60 -4.52
CA MET A 312 8.49 -7.77 -5.10
C MET A 312 8.49 -7.45 -6.59
N PHE A 313 7.40 -7.78 -7.30
CA PHE A 313 7.28 -7.65 -8.75
C PHE A 313 7.03 -6.21 -9.20
N PHE A 314 5.95 -5.58 -8.73
CA PHE A 314 5.55 -4.24 -9.19
C PHE A 314 6.58 -3.14 -8.85
N PRO A 315 7.30 -3.16 -7.71
CA PRO A 315 8.34 -2.18 -7.43
C PRO A 315 9.48 -2.12 -8.47
N LEU A 316 9.73 -3.20 -9.21
CA LEU A 316 10.74 -3.19 -10.28
C LEU A 316 10.35 -2.19 -11.37
N PHE A 317 9.08 -2.21 -11.79
CA PHE A 317 8.53 -1.27 -12.76
C PHE A 317 8.38 0.14 -12.19
N ALA A 318 7.92 0.28 -10.95
CA ALA A 318 7.78 1.58 -10.30
C ALA A 318 9.12 2.32 -10.19
N ARG A 319 10.18 1.62 -9.75
CA ARG A 319 11.54 2.19 -9.68
C ARG A 319 12.08 2.53 -11.06
N PHE A 320 11.90 1.65 -12.04
CA PHE A 320 12.32 1.90 -13.42
C PHE A 320 11.65 3.14 -14.02
N VAL A 321 10.32 3.25 -13.88
CA VAL A 321 9.54 4.41 -14.37
C VAL A 321 9.97 5.69 -13.66
N LYS A 322 10.16 5.65 -12.34
CA LYS A 322 10.63 6.82 -11.58
C LYS A 322 12.01 7.26 -12.06
N ALA A 323 12.95 6.33 -12.19
CA ALA A 323 14.30 6.61 -12.65
C ALA A 323 14.33 7.15 -14.09
N TYR A 324 13.47 6.60 -14.97
CA TYR A 324 13.32 7.10 -16.33
C TYR A 324 12.81 8.55 -16.36
N LYS A 325 11.79 8.88 -15.55
CA LYS A 325 11.27 10.25 -15.46
C LYS A 325 12.33 11.23 -14.94
N THR A 326 13.09 10.83 -13.92
CA THR A 326 14.21 11.64 -13.40
C THR A 326 15.26 11.86 -14.49
N ALA A 327 15.67 10.81 -15.20
CA ALA A 327 16.63 10.94 -16.30
C ALA A 327 16.11 11.86 -17.41
N GLN A 328 14.82 11.76 -17.77
CA GLN A 328 14.18 12.64 -18.74
C GLN A 328 14.25 14.12 -18.33
N GLN A 329 13.97 14.43 -17.06
CA GLN A 329 14.06 15.79 -16.53
C GLN A 329 15.50 16.32 -16.52
N GLU A 330 16.47 15.50 -16.10
CA GLU A 330 17.88 15.89 -16.06
C GLU A 330 18.43 16.17 -17.48
N ILE A 331 18.04 15.38 -18.48
CA ILE A 331 18.40 15.58 -19.89
C ILE A 331 17.83 16.90 -20.42
N GLU A 332 16.56 17.18 -20.16
CA GLU A 332 15.90 18.41 -20.60
C GLU A 332 16.54 19.65 -19.95
N HIS A 333 16.80 19.59 -18.64
CA HIS A 333 17.50 20.65 -17.92
C HIS A 333 18.91 20.89 -18.48
N LYS A 334 19.67 19.83 -18.76
CA LYS A 334 21.00 19.94 -19.35
C LYS A 334 20.96 20.56 -20.75
N LYS A 335 20.01 20.15 -21.61
CA LYS A 335 19.80 20.73 -22.95
C LYS A 335 19.47 22.22 -22.88
N LYS A 336 18.63 22.63 -21.93
CA LYS A 336 18.27 24.04 -21.71
C LYS A 336 19.49 24.87 -21.28
N MET A 337 20.23 24.41 -20.29
CA MET A 337 21.45 25.09 -19.81
C MET A 337 22.52 25.20 -20.90
N GLU A 338 22.68 24.17 -21.73
CA GLU A 338 23.60 24.22 -22.87
C GLU A 338 23.16 25.26 -23.91
N LEU A 339 21.86 25.36 -24.19
CA LEU A 339 21.30 26.35 -25.12
C LEU A 339 21.53 27.79 -24.61
N GLU A 340 21.19 28.05 -23.35
CA GLU A 340 21.40 29.36 -22.70
C GLU A 340 22.89 29.74 -22.68
N SER A 341 23.78 28.76 -22.43
CA SER A 341 25.23 29.00 -22.45
C SER A 341 25.79 29.29 -23.85
N ARG A 342 25.13 28.78 -24.92
CA ARG A 342 25.49 29.06 -26.32
C ARG A 342 24.99 30.43 -26.73
N GLU A 343 23.74 30.75 -26.41
CA GLU A 343 23.16 32.08 -26.68
C GLU A 343 23.92 33.20 -25.96
N ALA A 344 24.35 32.98 -24.71
CA ALA A 344 25.19 33.94 -23.97
C ALA A 344 26.61 34.12 -24.56
N LYS A 345 27.11 33.14 -25.32
CA LYS A 345 28.39 33.23 -26.03
C LYS A 345 28.25 33.84 -27.43
N GLU A 346 27.08 33.74 -28.04
CA GLU A 346 26.76 34.29 -29.36
C GLU A 346 26.20 35.71 -29.32
N SER A 347 25.69 36.19 -28.17
CA SER A 347 25.36 37.60 -27.97
C SER A 347 26.63 38.48 -27.94
N PRO A 348 26.83 39.42 -28.90
CA PRO A 348 28.00 40.29 -28.91
C PRO A 348 27.94 41.27 -27.75
N SER A 349 29.02 41.41 -26.98
CA SER A 349 29.13 42.46 -25.96
C SER A 349 28.92 43.85 -26.60
N PRO A 350 27.91 44.65 -26.17
CA PRO A 350 27.73 46.00 -26.68
C PRO A 350 28.64 46.93 -25.88
N ASN A 351 29.95 46.85 -26.09
CA ASN A 351 30.91 47.90 -25.69
C ASN A 351 32.33 47.61 -26.17
N ARG A 352 32.57 47.79 -27.47
CA ARG A 352 33.89 48.23 -27.98
C ARG A 352 33.73 49.13 -29.19
N ALA A 353 33.25 50.34 -28.94
CA ALA A 353 33.50 51.47 -29.84
C ALA A 353 34.31 52.52 -29.06
N GLY A 354 35.56 52.73 -29.51
CA GLY A 354 36.38 53.88 -29.16
C GLY A 354 37.37 53.68 -27.99
N SER A 355 38.65 53.47 -28.32
CA SER A 355 39.75 54.39 -27.95
C SER A 355 41.15 53.79 -28.20
N GLN A 356 41.83 54.40 -29.17
CA GLN A 356 43.28 54.64 -29.35
C GLN A 356 44.33 53.52 -29.16
N LYS A 357 45.15 53.36 -30.22
CA LYS A 357 46.41 52.63 -30.29
C LYS A 357 47.48 53.27 -29.37
N GLY A 358 48.16 52.45 -28.58
CA GLY A 358 49.40 52.78 -27.86
C GLY A 358 50.39 51.60 -27.91
N PRO A 359 51.71 51.81 -27.74
CA PRO A 359 52.74 50.91 -28.23
C PRO A 359 53.02 49.69 -27.33
N MET A 360 53.49 48.64 -27.98
CA MET A 360 53.70 47.27 -27.51
C MET A 360 54.93 47.16 -26.57
N MET A 361 54.81 46.41 -25.48
CA MET A 361 55.93 45.89 -24.66
C MET A 361 55.74 44.38 -24.47
N PRO A 362 56.82 43.57 -24.49
CA PRO A 362 56.73 42.12 -24.62
C PRO A 362 56.44 41.45 -23.27
N LYS A 363 55.40 40.61 -23.19
CA LYS A 363 55.14 39.74 -22.03
C LYS A 363 55.77 38.35 -22.25
N MET A 364 56.47 37.90 -21.22
CA MET A 364 57.28 36.67 -21.12
C MET A 364 56.54 35.35 -21.40
N PRO A 365 57.26 34.26 -21.74
CA PRO A 365 56.70 33.01 -22.33
C PRO A 365 56.02 32.05 -21.34
N GLN A 366 55.70 32.48 -20.11
CA GLN A 366 55.33 31.54 -19.04
C GLN A 366 53.86 31.09 -19.07
N MET A 367 52.99 31.77 -19.83
CA MET A 367 51.59 31.37 -20.01
C MET A 367 51.39 30.28 -21.08
N ASP A 368 52.34 30.09 -22.01
CA ASP A 368 52.21 29.07 -23.05
C ASP A 368 52.57 27.67 -22.55
N LEU A 369 53.41 27.54 -21.51
CA LEU A 369 53.80 26.21 -21.01
C LEU A 369 52.63 25.47 -20.35
N ILE A 370 51.69 26.18 -19.71
CA ILE A 370 50.51 25.57 -19.07
C ILE A 370 49.47 25.14 -20.14
N ALA A 371 49.33 25.92 -21.21
CA ALA A 371 48.48 25.58 -22.35
C ALA A 371 49.05 24.38 -23.14
N GLU A 372 50.36 24.34 -23.33
CA GLU A 372 51.09 23.26 -24.00
C GLU A 372 51.08 21.95 -23.17
N LEU A 373 51.24 22.04 -21.84
CA LEU A 373 51.14 20.89 -20.92
C LEU A 373 49.72 20.33 -20.83
N LYS A 374 48.69 21.17 -20.91
CA LYS A 374 47.28 20.71 -21.01
C LYS A 374 46.99 20.00 -22.33
N LYS A 375 47.61 20.42 -23.44
CA LYS A 375 47.51 19.71 -24.74
C LYS A 375 48.23 18.35 -24.71
N ARG A 376 49.35 18.23 -24.00
CA ARG A 376 50.13 16.98 -23.91
C ARG A 376 49.57 15.93 -22.92
N GLN A 377 48.70 16.31 -21.97
CA GLN A 377 48.05 15.34 -21.07
C GLN A 377 46.76 14.70 -21.63
N VAL A 378 46.26 15.17 -22.77
CA VAL A 378 45.17 14.48 -23.47
C VAL A 378 45.79 13.36 -24.29
N ARG A 379 45.84 12.15 -23.71
CA ARG A 379 46.00 10.93 -24.49
C ARG A 379 44.91 10.92 -25.56
N PRO A 380 45.21 10.52 -26.81
CA PRO A 380 44.21 10.47 -27.85
C PRO A 380 43.04 9.59 -27.37
N PRO A 381 41.77 10.00 -27.61
CA PRO A 381 40.65 9.11 -27.38
C PRO A 381 40.92 7.83 -28.15
N VAL A 382 40.87 6.71 -27.44
CA VAL A 382 40.95 5.38 -28.03
C VAL A 382 39.84 5.30 -29.08
N ARG A 383 40.26 5.28 -30.35
CA ARG A 383 39.51 4.97 -31.57
C ARG A 383 38.01 5.27 -31.47
N GLU A 384 37.65 6.43 -32.00
CA GLU A 384 36.37 6.66 -32.65
C GLU A 384 36.12 5.53 -33.65
N GLY A 385 35.44 4.48 -33.19
CA GLY A 385 34.93 3.43 -34.05
C GLY A 385 33.77 4.02 -34.83
N LYS A 386 34.08 4.49 -36.04
CA LYS A 386 33.14 4.60 -37.17
C LYS A 386 32.61 3.21 -37.57
N ASP A 387 32.10 2.44 -36.62
CA ASP A 387 31.31 1.27 -36.93
C ASP A 387 29.87 1.71 -36.79
N GLY A 388 29.22 1.97 -37.93
CA GLY A 388 27.79 2.26 -38.03
C GLY A 388 26.90 1.22 -37.37
N ALA A 389 27.44 0.16 -36.76
CA ALA A 389 26.73 -0.83 -35.97
C ALA A 389 25.83 -0.24 -34.88
N LEU A 390 26.20 0.87 -34.24
CA LEU A 390 25.32 1.53 -33.26
C LEU A 390 24.13 2.19 -33.96
N GLU A 391 24.41 2.93 -35.03
CA GLU A 391 23.42 3.57 -35.89
C GLU A 391 22.52 2.55 -36.60
N ASP A 392 23.05 1.39 -36.96
CA ASP A 392 22.37 0.26 -37.59
C ASP A 392 21.43 -0.39 -36.58
N ILE A 393 21.87 -0.67 -35.34
CA ILE A 393 20.99 -1.15 -34.26
C ILE A 393 19.85 -0.15 -34.02
N ILE A 394 20.15 1.15 -33.97
CA ILE A 394 19.15 2.20 -33.78
C ILE A 394 18.21 2.33 -34.99
N THR A 395 18.66 2.03 -36.21
CA THR A 395 17.84 2.13 -37.43
C THR A 395 16.98 0.88 -37.62
N ASP A 396 17.54 -0.30 -37.36
CA ASP A 396 16.87 -1.60 -37.51
C ASP A 396 15.74 -1.77 -36.49
N LEU A 397 15.93 -1.32 -35.25
CA LEU A 397 14.90 -1.32 -34.22
C LEU A 397 13.71 -0.42 -34.55
N ARG A 398 13.88 0.57 -35.43
CA ARG A 398 12.79 1.44 -35.91
C ARG A 398 11.88 0.72 -36.90
N ASN A 399 12.44 -0.18 -37.72
CA ASN A 399 11.74 -0.80 -38.83
C ASN A 399 11.36 -2.27 -38.56
N THR A 400 12.07 -2.97 -37.66
CA THR A 400 11.90 -4.41 -37.41
C THR A 400 12.13 -4.80 -35.95
N PRO A 401 11.55 -5.92 -35.45
CA PRO A 401 11.89 -6.47 -34.13
C PRO A 401 13.35 -6.93 -34.07
N TYR A 402 14.00 -6.72 -32.92
CA TYR A 402 15.38 -7.09 -32.62
C TYR A 402 15.63 -8.59 -32.88
N ARG A 403 16.70 -8.89 -33.62
CA ARG A 403 17.21 -10.24 -33.83
C ARG A 403 18.60 -10.37 -33.24
N ARG A 404 18.92 -11.57 -32.74
CA ARG A 404 20.20 -11.86 -32.04
C ARG A 404 21.45 -11.54 -32.87
N THR A 405 21.34 -11.59 -34.20
CA THR A 405 22.42 -11.26 -35.14
C THR A 405 22.84 -9.80 -35.06
N ASP A 406 21.92 -8.90 -34.71
CA ASP A 406 22.08 -7.45 -34.81
C ASP A 406 23.05 -6.93 -33.74
N GLY A 407 23.24 -7.68 -32.64
CA GLY A 407 24.18 -7.36 -31.57
C GLY A 407 25.57 -8.00 -31.69
N ARG A 408 25.87 -8.79 -32.74
CA ARG A 408 27.21 -9.39 -32.91
C ARG A 408 28.16 -8.40 -33.58
N ARG A 409 29.27 -8.08 -32.92
CA ARG A 409 30.42 -7.45 -33.59
C ARG A 409 31.00 -8.45 -34.61
N PRO A 410 31.10 -8.11 -35.91
CA PRO A 410 31.92 -8.88 -36.83
C PRO A 410 33.36 -8.80 -36.32
N ALA A 411 33.98 -9.95 -36.05
CA ALA A 411 35.42 -9.98 -35.82
C ALA A 411 36.10 -9.57 -37.14
N GLN A 412 36.64 -8.35 -37.21
CA GLN A 412 37.55 -8.00 -38.30
C GLN A 412 38.71 -8.99 -38.26
N ARG A 413 38.78 -9.87 -39.26
CA ARG A 413 40.00 -10.62 -39.56
C ARG A 413 41.06 -9.58 -39.91
N GLN A 414 42.07 -9.46 -39.05
CA GLN A 414 43.33 -8.86 -39.45
C GLN A 414 44.00 -9.87 -40.38
N ASP A 415 43.82 -9.69 -41.68
CA ASP A 415 44.68 -10.31 -42.66
C ASP A 415 46.06 -9.65 -42.52
N THR A 416 47.06 -10.47 -42.19
CA THR A 416 48.48 -10.13 -42.05
C THR A 416 49.13 -9.87 -43.40
#